data_AF-A0A6P4FL77-F1
#
_entry.id   AF-A0A6P4FL77-F1
#
_cell.length_a   1.000
_cell.length_b   1.000
_cell.length_c   1.000
_cell.angle_alpha   90.00
_cell.angle_beta   90.00
_cell.angle_gamma   90.00
#
_symmetry.space_group_name_H-M   'P 1'
#
loop_
_entity.id
_entity.type
_entity.pdbx_description
1 polymer ?
#
loop_
_entity_poly.entity_id
_entity_poly.type
_entity_poly.pdbx_seq_one_letter_code
_entity_poly.pdbx_strand_id
1 'polypeptide(L)'
;MCVGHPQRMEKLGFENDDGSVPAEHKQANPQETRKQAIQRCIRSLVHACQCHDAHCPRPMCQKMNRAIRHTKNCKRKTNGGCNICKQLIALSCYHARHCQELKCPVPYCPNIKHKIKLKQQQLQQKSVHFH
;
A
#
# COMPACT_ATOMS: atom_id res chain seq x y z
N MET A 1 -8.32 -10.30 -18.60
CA MET A 1 -7.28 -11.14 -17.98
C MET A 1 -6.27 -10.24 -17.26
N CYS A 2 -6.01 -10.43 -15.96
CA CYS A 2 -4.79 -9.88 -15.37
C CYS A 2 -3.79 -11.02 -15.30
N VAL A 3 -3.02 -11.09 -16.38
CA VAL A 3 -1.86 -11.96 -16.52
C VAL A 3 -0.92 -11.68 -15.35
N GLY A 4 -0.41 -12.75 -14.73
CA GLY A 4 0.62 -12.68 -13.71
C GLY A 4 1.82 -11.93 -14.27
N HIS A 5 1.93 -10.66 -13.93
CA HIS A 5 3.12 -9.87 -14.23
C HIS A 5 4.00 -9.95 -12.99
N PRO A 6 5.25 -10.46 -13.08
CA PRO A 6 6.21 -10.27 -12.03
C PRO A 6 6.44 -8.75 -11.92
N GLN A 7 5.84 -8.12 -10.90
CA GLN A 7 6.03 -6.70 -10.66
C GLN A 7 7.48 -6.48 -10.19
N ARG A 8 8.37 -6.26 -11.16
CA ARG A 8 9.61 -5.51 -10.98
C ARG A 8 9.18 -4.10 -10.59
N MET A 9 8.97 -3.90 -9.28
CA MET A 9 8.66 -2.58 -8.75
C MET A 9 10.01 -1.87 -8.62
N GLU A 10 10.21 -0.83 -9.44
CA GLU A 10 11.20 0.21 -9.17
C GLU A 10 11.18 0.56 -7.69
N LYS A 11 12.39 0.74 -7.14
CA LYS A 11 12.67 1.10 -5.75
C LYS A 11 11.60 2.06 -5.28
N LEU A 12 10.74 1.59 -4.39
CA LEU A 12 9.76 2.43 -3.71
C LEU A 12 10.61 3.51 -3.04
N GLY A 13 10.57 4.75 -3.56
CA GLY A 13 11.36 5.92 -3.12
C GLY A 13 10.98 6.40 -1.72
N PHE A 14 10.74 5.46 -0.81
CA PHE A 14 10.76 5.62 0.63
C PHE A 14 12.15 5.23 1.14
N GLU A 15 13.21 5.63 0.44
CA GLU A 15 14.56 5.56 0.96
C GLU A 15 14.53 6.39 2.25
N ASN A 16 14.70 5.70 3.37
CA ASN A 16 14.93 6.33 4.66
C ASN A 16 16.45 6.35 4.79
N ASP A 17 17.00 7.55 4.80
CA ASP A 17 18.27 7.80 5.47
C ASP A 17 17.97 7.70 6.97
N ASP A 18 18.39 6.59 7.58
CA ASP A 18 18.46 6.42 9.02
C ASP A 18 19.53 5.36 9.27
N GLY A 19 20.78 5.82 9.31
CA GLY A 19 21.90 5.01 9.73
C GLY A 19 21.85 4.78 11.23
N SER A 20 21.81 3.50 11.66
CA SER A 20 22.59 2.97 12.80
C SER A 20 22.36 1.46 13.02
N VAL A 21 23.42 0.69 12.67
CA VAL A 21 24.06 -0.50 13.32
C VAL A 21 23.29 -1.81 13.63
N PRO A 22 23.98 -2.95 13.87
CA PRO A 22 25.16 -3.54 13.23
C PRO A 22 24.91 -4.98 12.70
N ALA A 23 25.91 -5.55 12.05
CA ALA A 23 25.97 -6.91 11.53
C ALA A 23 25.61 -7.99 12.57
N GLU A 24 24.72 -8.92 12.22
CA GLU A 24 24.62 -10.27 12.81
C GLU A 24 23.88 -11.20 11.81
N HIS A 25 24.38 -12.43 11.70
CA HIS A 25 24.13 -13.39 10.63
C HIS A 25 22.73 -14.02 10.63
N LYS A 26 22.04 -13.95 9.47
CA LYS A 26 21.29 -15.08 8.88
C LYS A 26 21.05 -14.74 7.42
N GLN A 27 21.18 -15.71 6.51
CA GLN A 27 20.79 -15.55 5.10
C GLN A 27 19.29 -15.27 5.02
N ALA A 28 18.89 -14.03 5.26
CA ALA A 28 17.52 -13.59 5.10
C ALA A 28 17.26 -13.60 3.60
N ASN A 29 16.37 -14.48 3.16
CA ASN A 29 15.91 -14.50 1.78
C ASN A 29 15.49 -13.07 1.41
N PRO A 30 16.08 -12.42 0.39
CA PRO A 30 15.80 -11.02 0.06
C PRO A 30 14.31 -10.76 -0.19
N GLN A 31 13.54 -11.80 -0.56
CA GLN A 31 12.09 -11.74 -0.70
C GLN A 31 11.36 -11.54 0.62
N GLU A 32 11.82 -12.16 1.72
CA GLU A 32 11.21 -12.06 3.04
C GLU A 32 11.49 -10.71 3.69
N THR A 33 12.73 -10.23 3.62
CA THR A 33 13.11 -8.88 4.06
C THR A 33 12.23 -7.82 3.39
N ARG A 34 12.00 -7.97 2.08
CA ARG A 34 11.10 -7.08 1.33
C ARG A 34 9.65 -7.17 1.82
N LYS A 35 9.12 -8.39 2.04
CA LYS A 35 7.76 -8.57 2.59
C LYS A 35 7.62 -7.88 3.95
N GLN A 36 8.60 -8.05 4.84
CA GLN A 36 8.59 -7.42 6.16
C GLN A 36 8.62 -5.89 6.06
N ALA A 37 9.42 -5.32 5.16
CA ALA A 37 9.45 -3.87 4.94
C ALA A 37 8.07 -3.33 4.49
N ILE A 38 7.41 -4.01 3.56
CA ILE A 38 6.06 -3.64 3.11
C ILE A 38 5.08 -3.68 4.28
N GLN A 39 5.11 -4.72 5.11
CA GLN A 39 4.26 -4.82 6.30
C GLN A 39 4.52 -3.71 7.32
N ARG A 40 5.78 -3.28 7.50
CA ARG A 40 6.12 -2.10 8.32
C ARG A 40 5.53 -0.82 7.74
N CYS A 41 5.58 -0.64 6.42
CA CYS A 41 4.95 0.49 5.74
C CYS A 41 3.42 0.49 5.92
N ILE A 42 2.76 -0.67 5.79
CA ILE A 42 1.31 -0.79 6.00
C ILE A 42 0.93 -0.43 7.44
N ARG A 43 1.66 -0.94 8.45
CA ARG A 43 1.42 -0.60 9.85
C ARG A 43 1.56 0.90 10.10
N SER A 44 2.59 1.51 9.54
CA SER A 44 2.81 2.96 9.65
C SER A 44 1.72 3.76 8.95
N LEU A 45 1.21 3.28 7.81
CA LEU A 45 0.10 3.89 7.09
C LEU A 45 -1.20 3.84 7.92
N VAL A 46 -1.56 2.68 8.46
CA VAL A 46 -2.76 2.51 9.29
C VAL A 46 -2.70 3.40 10.52
N HIS A 47 -1.52 3.48 11.16
CA HIS A 47 -1.29 4.39 12.27
C HIS A 47 -1.48 5.85 11.84
N ALA A 48 -0.82 6.30 10.77
CA ALA A 48 -0.93 7.68 10.28
C ALA A 48 -2.38 8.06 9.91
N CYS A 49 -3.20 7.11 9.43
CA CYS A 49 -4.62 7.38 9.16
C CYS A 49 -5.45 7.65 10.43
N GLN A 50 -4.97 7.23 11.60
CA GLN A 50 -5.65 7.37 12.90
C GLN A 50 -4.90 8.34 13.84
N CYS A 51 -3.69 8.74 13.47
CA CYS A 51 -2.85 9.61 14.27
C CYS A 51 -3.24 11.07 14.01
N HIS A 52 -3.74 11.73 15.05
CA HIS A 52 -4.09 13.15 15.02
C HIS A 52 -2.95 14.06 15.48
N ASP A 53 -1.85 13.45 15.95
CA ASP A 53 -0.72 14.18 16.49
C ASP A 53 0.19 14.71 15.38
N ALA A 54 0.21 16.02 15.22
CA ALA A 54 1.03 16.70 14.22
C ALA A 54 2.54 16.51 14.48
N HIS A 55 2.93 16.24 15.74
CA HIS A 55 4.31 16.08 16.17
C HIS A 55 4.63 14.64 16.54
N CYS A 56 3.91 13.65 15.99
CA CYS A 56 4.19 12.24 16.22
C CYS A 56 5.69 11.94 16.01
N PRO A 57 6.40 11.38 17.00
CA PRO A 57 7.86 11.21 16.98
C PRO A 57 8.32 10.16 15.96
N ARG A 58 7.40 9.43 15.33
CA ARG A 58 7.70 8.40 14.34
C ARG A 58 7.94 9.05 12.96
N PRO A 59 9.16 9.01 12.40
CA PRO A 59 9.45 9.65 11.10
C PRO A 59 8.60 9.06 9.96
N MET A 60 8.34 7.75 9.99
CA MET A 60 7.46 7.10 9.02
C MET A 60 6.00 7.58 9.13
N CYS A 61 5.52 7.92 10.33
CA CYS A 61 4.19 8.49 10.51
C CYS A 61 4.10 9.87 9.83
N GLN A 62 5.11 10.73 10.02
CA GLN A 62 5.16 12.05 9.39
C GLN A 62 5.18 11.94 7.86
N LYS A 63 5.98 11.01 7.31
CA LYS A 63 6.03 10.71 5.87
C LYS A 63 4.68 10.24 5.32
N MET A 64 4.01 9.32 6.03
CA MET A 64 2.69 8.82 5.66
C MET A 64 1.61 9.91 5.77
N ASN A 65 1.64 10.74 6.81
CA ASN A 65 0.74 11.88 6.96
C ASN A 65 0.85 12.86 5.80
N ARG A 66 2.07 13.16 5.34
CA ARG A 66 2.30 13.98 4.15
C ARG A 66 1.70 13.35 2.89
N ALA A 67 1.88 12.04 2.69
CA ALA A 67 1.29 11.32 1.57
C ALA A 67 -0.25 11.34 1.61
N ILE A 68 -0.85 11.07 2.78
CA ILE A 68 -2.30 11.10 2.98
C ILE A 68 -2.84 12.50 2.66
N ARG A 69 -2.26 13.56 3.25
CA ARG A 69 -2.67 14.95 2.99
C ARG A 69 -2.53 15.31 1.51
N HIS A 70 -1.45 14.91 0.87
CA HIS A 70 -1.24 15.10 -0.56
C HIS A 70 -2.39 14.47 -1.37
N THR A 71 -2.76 13.22 -1.10
CA THR A 71 -3.80 12.52 -1.88
C THR A 71 -5.21 13.13 -1.76
N LYS A 72 -5.48 13.84 -0.67
CA LYS A 72 -6.73 14.61 -0.50
C LYS A 72 -6.79 15.77 -1.51
N ASN A 73 -5.69 16.49 -1.69
CA ASN A 73 -5.64 17.71 -2.50
C ASN A 73 -5.10 17.51 -3.93
N CYS A 74 -4.52 16.35 -4.23
CA CYS A 74 -3.92 16.08 -5.53
C CYS A 74 -4.99 15.93 -6.62
N LYS A 75 -4.99 16.82 -7.63
CA LYS A 75 -5.87 16.73 -8.81
C LYS A 75 -5.35 15.71 -9.84
N ARG A 76 -4.03 15.53 -9.91
CA ARG A 76 -3.35 14.61 -10.84
C ARG A 76 -3.22 13.20 -10.24
N LYS A 77 -4.31 12.61 -9.73
CA LYS A 77 -4.32 11.28 -9.07
C LYS A 77 -3.92 10.15 -10.04
N THR A 78 -4.61 9.00 -10.03
CA THR A 78 -4.27 7.83 -10.88
C THR A 78 -4.11 8.16 -12.36
N ASN A 79 -4.94 9.06 -12.89
CA ASN A 79 -4.97 9.38 -14.31
C ASN A 79 -3.96 10.48 -14.69
N GLY A 80 -3.44 11.23 -13.70
CA GLY A 80 -2.56 12.38 -13.93
C GLY A 80 -1.07 12.10 -13.67
N GLY A 81 -0.69 10.85 -13.40
CA GLY A 81 0.71 10.45 -13.31
C GLY A 81 1.41 10.72 -11.98
N CYS A 82 0.73 11.18 -10.91
CA CYS A 82 1.38 11.51 -9.65
C CYS A 82 2.03 10.28 -8.96
N ASN A 83 3.34 10.35 -8.74
CA ASN A 83 4.11 9.28 -8.10
C ASN A 83 3.72 9.03 -6.64
N ILE A 84 3.43 10.07 -5.86
CA ILE A 84 2.99 9.93 -4.46
C ILE A 84 1.66 9.16 -4.41
N CYS A 85 0.70 9.56 -5.25
CA CYS A 85 -0.59 8.89 -5.33
C CYS A 85 -0.43 7.44 -5.80
N LYS A 86 0.38 7.17 -6.84
CA LYS A 86 0.65 5.82 -7.35
C LYS A 86 1.22 4.92 -6.26
N GLN A 87 2.20 5.41 -5.50
CA GLN A 87 2.82 4.65 -4.42
C GLN A 87 1.84 4.38 -3.27
N LEU A 88 1.06 5.39 -2.85
CA LEU A 88 0.07 5.21 -1.78
C LEU A 88 -1.01 4.21 -2.19
N ILE A 89 -1.46 4.24 -3.44
CA ILE A 89 -2.43 3.29 -3.98
C ILE A 89 -1.83 1.89 -4.02
N ALA A 90 -0.59 1.72 -4.46
CA ALA A 90 0.08 0.43 -4.46
C ALA A 90 0.14 -0.17 -3.04
N LEU A 91 0.53 0.63 -2.04
CA LEU A 91 0.56 0.20 -0.64
C LEU A 91 -0.84 -0.14 -0.12
N SER A 92 -1.85 0.69 -0.46
CA SER A 92 -3.24 0.47 -0.11
C SER A 92 -3.82 -0.79 -0.76
N CYS A 93 -3.35 -1.16 -1.96
CA CYS A 93 -3.71 -2.41 -2.62
C CYS A 93 -3.19 -3.65 -1.87
N TYR A 94 -1.96 -3.60 -1.33
CA TYR A 94 -1.44 -4.70 -0.50
C TYR A 94 -2.25 -4.85 0.79
N HIS A 95 -2.60 -3.74 1.43
CA HIS A 95 -3.44 -3.73 2.61
C HIS A 95 -4.85 -4.27 2.33
N ALA A 96 -5.52 -3.78 1.28
CA ALA A 96 -6.91 -4.14 0.96
C ALA A 96 -7.13 -5.64 0.68
N ARG A 97 -6.09 -6.38 0.24
CA ARG A 97 -6.17 -7.84 0.03
C ARG A 97 -6.38 -8.63 1.33
N HIS A 98 -5.92 -8.09 2.45
CA HIS A 98 -5.97 -8.75 3.76
C HIS A 98 -6.87 -7.99 4.75
N CYS A 99 -7.32 -6.79 4.39
CA CYS A 99 -8.17 -5.96 5.23
C CYS A 99 -9.63 -6.43 5.21
N GLN A 100 -10.12 -6.83 6.39
CA GLN A 100 -11.50 -7.25 6.58
C GLN A 100 -12.39 -6.12 7.13
N GLU A 101 -11.80 -5.02 7.62
CA GLU A 101 -12.55 -3.91 8.22
C GLU A 101 -13.59 -3.32 7.26
N LEU A 102 -14.80 -3.10 7.77
CA LEU A 102 -15.89 -2.47 7.02
C LEU A 102 -15.65 -0.98 6.84
N LYS A 103 -15.24 -0.29 7.91
CA LYS A 103 -14.92 1.15 7.94
C LYS A 103 -13.41 1.35 8.08
N CYS A 104 -12.65 0.90 7.08
CA CYS A 104 -11.20 1.03 7.11
C CYS A 104 -10.75 2.50 6.95
N PRO A 105 -9.86 3.02 7.82
CA PRO A 105 -9.39 4.41 7.75
C PRO A 105 -8.38 4.67 6.61
N VAL A 106 -7.86 3.60 5.99
CA VAL A 106 -6.82 3.70 4.96
C VAL A 106 -7.40 4.26 3.65
N PRO A 107 -6.82 5.33 3.06
CA PRO A 107 -7.30 5.89 1.81
C PRO A 107 -7.25 4.84 0.70
N TYR A 108 -8.21 4.91 -0.23
CA TYR A 108 -8.38 3.96 -1.34
C TYR A 108 -8.76 2.52 -0.96
N CYS A 109 -8.55 2.06 0.28
CA CYS A 109 -8.86 0.68 0.69
C CYS A 109 -10.31 0.27 0.37
N PRO A 110 -11.35 1.06 0.72
CA PRO A 110 -12.74 0.72 0.41
C PRO A 110 -13.00 0.56 -1.10
N ASN A 111 -12.46 1.50 -1.90
CA ASN A 111 -12.60 1.49 -3.35
C ASN A 111 -11.87 0.31 -3.99
N ILE A 112 -10.67 -0.02 -3.51
CA ILE A 112 -9.89 -1.17 -3.98
C ILE A 112 -10.60 -2.47 -3.63
N LYS A 113 -11.08 -2.63 -2.39
CA LYS A 113 -11.85 -3.79 -1.93
C LYS A 113 -13.11 -3.99 -2.77
N HIS A 114 -13.83 -2.92 -3.07
CA HIS A 114 -14.97 -2.97 -3.98
C HIS A 114 -14.57 -3.44 -5.39
N LYS A 115 -13.50 -2.90 -5.98
CA LYS A 115 -12.99 -3.34 -7.29
C LYS A 115 -12.53 -4.80 -7.31
N ILE A 116 -11.92 -5.29 -6.22
CA ILE A 116 -11.53 -6.70 -6.08
C ILE A 116 -12.78 -7.59 -6.10
N LYS A 117 -13.81 -7.25 -5.32
CA LYS A 117 -15.08 -8.00 -5.27
C LYS A 117 -15.79 -8.02 -6.62
N LEU A 118 -15.95 -6.86 -7.27
CA LEU A 118 -16.58 -6.77 -8.59
C LEU A 118 -15.88 -7.66 -9.61
N LYS A 119 -14.54 -7.64 -9.62
CA LYS A 119 -13.77 -8.47 -10.55
C LYS A 119 -13.93 -9.96 -10.27
N GLN A 120 -13.98 -10.37 -9.00
CA GLN A 120 -14.25 -11.75 -8.63
C GLN A 120 -15.65 -12.19 -9.09
N GLN A 121 -16.66 -11.34 -8.93
CA GLN A 121 -18.03 -11.60 -9.40
C GLN A 121 -18.11 -11.71 -10.93
N GLN A 122 -17.38 -10.89 -11.67
CA GLN A 122 -17.32 -10.99 -13.14
C GLN A 122 -16.65 -12.28 -13.61
N LEU A 123 -15.65 -12.78 -12.88
CA LEU A 123 -15.02 -14.06 -13.20
C LEU A 123 -15.99 -15.22 -12.95
N GLN A 124 -16.75 -15.17 -11.84
CA GLN A 124 -17.78 -16.17 -11.54
C GLN A 124 -18.91 -16.17 -12.57
N GLN A 125 -19.41 -15.00 -12.99
CA GLN A 125 -20.45 -14.89 -14.02
C GLN A 125 -20.00 -15.42 -15.39
N LYS A 126 -18.71 -15.28 -15.73
CA LYS A 126 -18.17 -15.85 -16.96
C LYS A 126 -18.04 -17.37 -16.90
N SER A 127 -17.77 -17.95 -15.73
CA SER A 127 -17.72 -19.41 -15.57
C SER A 127 -19.09 -20.10 -15.61
N VAL A 128 -20.19 -19.41 -15.27
CA VAL A 128 -21.55 -19.99 -15.39
C VAL A 128 -22.14 -19.88 -16.80
N HIS A 129 -21.58 -19.07 -17.70
CA HIS A 129 -22.10 -18.94 -19.06
C HIS A 129 -21.53 -19.99 -20.04
N PHE A 130 -20.62 -20.84 -19.59
CA PHE A 130 -20.01 -21.93 -20.37
C PHE A 130 -20.56 -23.32 -19.99
N HIS A 131 -21.70 -23.36 -19.30
CA HIS A 131 -22.38 -24.59 -18.89
C HIS A 131 -23.81 -24.60 -19.41
#